data_AF-A0A0G0Z511-F1
#
_entry.id   AF-A0A0G0Z511-F1
#
_cell.length_a   1.000
_cell.length_b   1.000
_cell.length_c   1.000
_cell.angle_alpha   90.00
_cell.angle_beta   90.00
_cell.angle_gamma   90.00
#
_symmetry.space_group_name_H-M   'P 1'
#
loop_
_entity.id
_entity.type
_entity.pdbx_description
1 polymer ?
#
loop_
_entity_poly.entity_id
_entity_poly.type
_entity_poly.pdbx_seq_one_letter_code
_entity_poly.pdbx_strand_id
1 'polypeptide(L)'
;MQSETRICKNCKQNFIIEPDDFSFYEKIKVPPPTFCPECRLQRRLTWMISLILFKRKCDLCGEEEISMYEPNTPFKIYCHKCWWSDKWDARDYAKNIDLQKPFLEQWKELLHETPILGLSIDTITGELSPYTNQCGHAKDCYMIYYSDHNEECMYGFQLTNNKMCLNSTTVLESSNVFDSSN
;
A
#
# COMPACT_ATOMS: atom_id res chain seq x y z
N MET A 1 22.84 29.27 2.67
CA MET A 1 23.98 28.33 2.57
C MET A 1 24.41 28.23 1.12
N GLN A 2 25.64 27.81 0.80
CA GLN A 2 26.03 27.49 -0.59
C GLN A 2 25.53 26.08 -0.95
N SER A 3 25.48 25.75 -2.24
CA SER A 3 25.16 24.39 -2.68
C SER A 3 26.19 23.40 -2.14
N GLU A 4 25.74 22.21 -1.74
CA GLU A 4 26.59 21.17 -1.17
C GLU A 4 26.44 19.87 -1.96
N THR A 5 27.55 19.34 -2.47
CA THR A 5 27.58 18.01 -3.09
C THR A 5 27.82 16.95 -2.03
N ARG A 6 26.91 15.98 -1.93
CA ARG A 6 27.01 14.84 -1.01
C ARG A 6 27.02 13.51 -1.74
N ILE A 7 27.59 12.50 -1.09
CA ILE A 7 27.57 11.11 -1.57
C ILE A 7 26.37 10.39 -0.93
N CYS A 8 25.52 9.78 -1.76
CA CYS A 8 24.37 9.01 -1.31
C CYS A 8 24.83 7.78 -0.50
N LYS A 9 24.28 7.60 0.71
CA LYS A 9 24.63 6.44 1.55
C LYS A 9 24.27 5.08 0.93
N ASN A 10 23.23 5.03 0.08
CA ASN A 10 22.75 3.80 -0.57
C ASN A 10 23.52 3.49 -1.86
N CYS A 11 23.26 4.25 -2.93
CA CYS A 11 23.82 3.97 -4.26
C CYS A 11 25.24 4.52 -4.48
N LYS A 12 25.82 5.23 -3.49
CA LYS A 12 27.16 5.85 -3.55
C LYS A 12 27.33 6.91 -4.64
N GLN A 13 26.26 7.34 -5.30
CA GLN A 13 26.28 8.41 -6.29
C GLN A 13 26.29 9.81 -5.64
N ASN A 14 26.88 10.77 -6.34
CA ASN A 14 26.83 12.17 -5.94
C ASN A 14 25.44 12.77 -6.16
N PHE A 15 25.01 13.65 -5.26
CA PHE A 15 23.82 14.48 -5.42
C PHE A 15 24.04 15.84 -4.78
N ILE A 16 23.36 16.86 -5.32
CA ILE A 16 23.48 18.24 -4.88
C ILE A 16 22.30 18.57 -3.97
N ILE A 17 22.57 19.33 -2.90
CA ILE A 17 21.56 20.00 -2.08
C ILE A 17 21.69 21.49 -2.36
N GLU A 18 20.61 22.11 -2.83
CA GLU A 18 20.59 23.52 -3.18
C GLU A 18 20.44 24.41 -1.94
N PRO A 19 20.85 25.69 -1.99
CA PRO A 19 20.66 26.65 -0.89
C PRO A 19 19.23 26.71 -0.34
N ASP A 20 18.24 26.64 -1.24
CA ASP A 20 16.82 26.70 -0.89
C ASP A 20 16.35 25.42 -0.19
N ASP A 21 16.94 24.26 -0.51
CA ASP A 21 16.65 23.00 0.15
C ASP A 21 17.03 23.08 1.64
N PHE A 22 18.18 23.68 1.97
CA PHE A 22 18.59 23.87 3.37
C PHE A 22 17.58 24.71 4.15
N SER A 23 17.11 25.80 3.56
CA SER A 23 16.08 26.67 4.15
C SER A 23 14.77 25.90 4.39
N PHE A 24 14.41 25.02 3.46
CA PHE A 24 13.25 24.14 3.62
C PHE A 24 13.42 23.14 4.78
N TYR A 25 14.55 22.44 4.85
CA TYR A 25 14.82 21.47 5.92
C TYR A 25 14.87 22.11 7.31
N GLU A 26 15.45 23.31 7.42
CA GLU A 26 15.45 24.10 8.65
C GLU A 26 14.02 24.49 9.08
N LYS A 27 13.20 24.96 8.14
CA LYS A 27 11.80 25.34 8.39
C LYS A 27 10.98 24.17 8.95
N ILE A 28 11.17 22.95 8.44
CA ILE A 28 10.47 21.76 8.92
C ILE A 28 11.20 21.05 10.09
N LYS A 29 12.31 21.62 10.58
CA LYS A 29 13.12 21.12 11.71
C LYS A 29 13.63 19.69 11.53
N VAL A 30 14.12 19.36 10.33
CA VAL A 30 14.72 18.04 10.03
C VAL A 30 16.14 18.20 9.47
N PRO A 31 17.02 17.20 9.63
CA PRO A 31 18.35 17.26 9.04
C PRO A 31 18.30 17.14 7.50
N PRO A 32 19.26 17.74 6.77
CA PRO A 32 19.36 17.57 5.33
C PRO A 32 19.62 16.10 4.93
N PRO A 33 19.21 15.70 3.71
CA PRO A 33 19.20 14.31 3.30
C PRO A 33 20.60 13.69 3.25
N THR A 34 20.65 12.39 3.54
CA THR A 34 21.84 11.53 3.36
C THR A 34 21.70 10.56 2.18
N PHE A 35 20.54 10.58 1.52
CA PHE A 35 20.20 9.76 0.37
C PHE A 35 19.83 10.69 -0.79
N CYS A 36 20.25 10.33 -2.01
CA CYS A 36 19.87 11.07 -3.21
C CYS A 36 18.33 11.05 -3.41
N PRO A 37 17.79 11.99 -4.20
CA PRO A 37 16.34 12.07 -4.48
C PRO A 37 15.74 10.73 -4.93
N GLU A 38 16.44 9.99 -5.79
CA GLU A 38 15.98 8.71 -6.33
C GLU A 38 15.90 7.61 -5.26
N CYS A 39 16.95 7.43 -4.44
CA CYS A 39 16.88 6.45 -3.35
C CYS A 39 15.84 6.84 -2.28
N ARG A 40 15.58 8.14 -2.08
CA ARG A 40 14.47 8.58 -1.23
C ARG A 40 13.12 8.24 -1.85
N LEU A 41 12.98 8.36 -3.18
CA LEU A 41 11.78 7.95 -3.90
C LEU A 41 11.53 6.46 -3.74
N GLN A 42 12.51 5.61 -4.04
CA GLN A 42 12.39 4.16 -3.87
C GLN A 42 11.91 3.77 -2.45
N ARG A 43 12.46 4.40 -1.40
CA ARG A 43 12.02 4.18 -0.01
C ARG A 43 10.58 4.59 0.25
N ARG A 44 10.11 5.69 -0.35
CA ARG A 44 8.69 6.09 -0.29
C ARG A 44 7.80 5.09 -1.02
N LEU A 45 8.27 4.56 -2.15
CA LEU A 45 7.53 3.62 -2.97
C LEU A 45 7.58 2.16 -2.44
N THR A 46 8.46 1.84 -1.49
CA THR A 46 8.65 0.46 -0.99
C THR A 46 7.37 -0.13 -0.37
N TRP A 47 6.54 0.71 0.23
CA TRP A 47 5.26 0.33 0.84
C TRP A 47 4.06 0.61 -0.06
N MET A 48 4.31 1.16 -1.26
CA MET A 48 3.25 1.43 -2.20
C MET A 48 2.84 0.11 -2.86
N ILE A 49 1.53 -0.11 -2.89
CA ILE A 49 0.93 -1.36 -3.35
C ILE A 49 1.34 -1.62 -4.79
N SER A 50 1.89 -2.82 -4.99
CA SER A 50 2.18 -3.35 -6.32
C SER A 50 0.87 -3.66 -7.04
N LEU A 51 0.78 -3.28 -8.31
CA LEU A 51 -0.27 -3.76 -9.21
C LEU A 51 -0.12 -5.27 -9.53
N ILE A 52 0.90 -5.94 -8.98
CA ILE A 52 1.16 -7.37 -9.14
C ILE A 52 0.50 -8.14 -8.00
N LEU A 53 -0.39 -9.05 -8.37
CA LEU A 53 -1.07 -9.96 -7.47
C LEU A 53 -0.51 -11.39 -7.62
N PHE A 54 -0.47 -12.15 -6.53
CA PHE A 54 0.07 -13.51 -6.43
C PHE A 54 -0.97 -14.46 -5.83
N LYS A 55 -0.95 -15.71 -6.28
CA LYS A 55 -1.65 -16.81 -5.59
C LYS A 55 -0.78 -17.31 -4.45
N ARG A 56 -1.34 -17.38 -3.26
CA ARG A 56 -0.67 -17.94 -2.08
C ARG A 56 -1.68 -18.56 -1.13
N LYS A 57 -1.18 -19.40 -0.23
CA LYS A 57 -2.00 -19.85 0.90
C LYS A 57 -2.12 -18.72 1.92
N CYS A 58 -3.34 -18.56 2.44
CA CYS A 58 -3.60 -17.73 3.61
C CYS A 58 -2.94 -18.38 4.82
N ASP A 59 -2.15 -17.60 5.57
CA ASP A 59 -1.42 -18.14 6.72
C ASP A 59 -2.32 -18.45 7.92
N LEU A 60 -3.61 -18.06 7.88
CA LEU A 60 -4.60 -18.39 8.90
C LEU A 60 -5.44 -19.62 8.55
N CYS A 61 -6.13 -19.61 7.40
CA CYS A 61 -7.05 -20.69 7.03
C CYS A 61 -6.44 -21.75 6.10
N GLY A 62 -5.24 -21.53 5.56
CA GLY A 62 -4.57 -22.45 4.64
C GLY A 62 -5.15 -22.50 3.23
N GLU A 63 -6.30 -21.87 3.00
CA GLU A 63 -6.94 -21.75 1.69
C GLU A 63 -6.06 -20.94 0.72
N GLU A 64 -6.06 -21.35 -0.54
CA GLU A 64 -5.35 -20.63 -1.60
C GLU A 64 -6.17 -19.42 -2.06
N GLU A 65 -5.61 -18.21 -1.91
CA GLU A 65 -6.26 -16.93 -2.19
C GLU A 65 -5.30 -16.00 -2.96
N ILE A 66 -5.84 -14.94 -3.55
CA ILE A 66 -5.05 -13.90 -4.23
C ILE A 66 -4.53 -12.89 -3.20
N SER A 67 -3.35 -12.32 -3.43
CA SER A 67 -2.71 -11.34 -2.54
C SER A 67 -1.77 -10.39 -3.29
N MET A 68 -1.50 -9.20 -2.75
CA MET A 68 -0.46 -8.27 -3.18
C MET A 68 0.97 -8.75 -2.87
N TYR A 69 1.13 -9.88 -2.15
CA TYR A 69 2.41 -10.35 -1.63
C TYR A 69 2.79 -11.74 -2.17
N GLU A 70 4.07 -11.93 -2.49
CA GLU A 70 4.61 -13.17 -3.02
C GLU A 70 4.54 -14.34 -2.00
N PRO A 71 4.45 -15.60 -2.45
CA PRO A 71 4.33 -16.77 -1.55
C PRO A 71 5.50 -16.96 -0.59
N ASN A 72 6.72 -16.59 -1.01
CA ASN A 72 7.95 -16.76 -0.24
C ASN A 72 8.29 -15.54 0.64
N THR A 73 7.35 -14.60 0.78
CA THR A 73 7.56 -13.41 1.61
C THR A 73 7.73 -13.81 3.08
N PRO A 74 8.59 -13.13 3.86
CA PRO A 74 8.81 -13.47 5.27
C PRO A 74 7.64 -13.05 6.19
N PHE A 75 6.60 -12.42 5.65
CA PHE A 75 5.45 -11.92 6.40
C PHE A 75 4.29 -12.92 6.40
N LYS A 76 3.53 -12.92 7.51
CA LYS A 76 2.24 -13.61 7.59
C LYS A 76 1.19 -12.80 6.85
N ILE A 77 0.49 -13.41 5.90
CA ILE A 77 -0.51 -12.79 5.06
C ILE A 77 -1.85 -13.49 5.24
N TYR A 78 -2.87 -12.72 5.62
CA TYR A 78 -4.23 -13.22 5.77
C TYR A 78 -5.09 -12.80 4.58
N CYS A 79 -5.93 -13.72 4.09
CA CYS A 79 -6.96 -13.35 3.12
C CYS A 79 -7.99 -12.42 3.76
N HIS A 80 -8.70 -11.63 2.96
CA HIS A 80 -9.66 -10.63 3.45
C HIS A 80 -10.71 -11.24 4.41
N LYS A 81 -11.23 -12.44 4.11
CA LYS A 81 -12.20 -13.14 4.98
C LYS A 81 -11.62 -13.43 6.37
N CYS A 82 -10.36 -13.86 6.42
CA CYS A 82 -9.68 -14.18 7.67
C CYS A 82 -9.31 -12.92 8.44
N TRP A 83 -8.81 -11.91 7.73
CA TRP A 83 -8.45 -10.62 8.28
C TRP A 83 -9.62 -9.99 9.04
N TRP A 84 -10.84 -10.06 8.49
CA TRP A 84 -12.05 -9.50 9.10
C TRP A 84 -12.84 -10.47 9.98
N SER A 85 -12.29 -11.66 10.28
CA SER A 85 -12.95 -12.64 11.14
C SER A 85 -12.45 -12.58 12.58
N ASP A 86 -13.24 -13.12 13.51
CA ASP A 86 -12.85 -13.27 14.94
C ASP A 86 -11.86 -14.42 15.18
N LYS A 87 -11.21 -14.94 14.13
CA LYS A 87 -10.30 -16.10 14.21
C LYS A 87 -8.87 -15.73 14.61
N TRP A 88 -8.55 -14.45 14.77
CA TRP A 88 -7.24 -13.97 15.21
C TRP A 88 -7.37 -12.66 15.99
N ASP A 89 -6.39 -12.36 16.85
CA ASP A 89 -6.36 -11.12 17.63
C ASP A 89 -5.03 -10.38 17.46
N ALA A 90 -5.09 -9.04 17.39
CA ALA A 90 -3.90 -8.20 17.30
C ALA A 90 -2.95 -8.34 18.51
N ARG A 91 -3.43 -8.88 19.62
CA ARG A 91 -2.65 -9.13 20.85
C ARG A 91 -1.87 -10.44 20.79
N ASP A 92 -2.21 -11.36 19.89
CA ASP A 92 -1.63 -12.71 19.85
C ASP A 92 -0.13 -12.71 19.53
N TYR A 93 0.35 -11.68 18.83
CA TYR A 93 1.76 -11.50 18.48
C TYR A 93 2.46 -10.42 19.34
N ALA A 94 1.84 -10.00 20.45
CA ALA A 94 2.44 -9.03 21.36
C ALA A 94 3.75 -9.57 21.95
N LYS A 95 4.80 -8.75 21.90
CA LYS A 95 6.12 -9.07 22.44
C LYS A 95 6.49 -8.04 23.49
N ASN A 96 7.03 -8.50 24.62
CA ASN A 96 7.67 -7.60 25.58
C ASN A 96 8.97 -7.06 24.98
N ILE A 97 9.26 -5.78 25.26
CA ILE A 97 10.50 -5.14 24.82
C ILE A 97 11.65 -5.69 25.66
N ASP A 98 12.68 -6.22 25.01
CA ASP A 98 13.95 -6.57 25.62
C ASP A 98 14.94 -5.41 25.45
N LEU A 99 15.28 -4.74 26.55
CA LEU A 99 16.20 -3.60 26.52
C LEU A 99 17.65 -3.99 26.22
N GLN A 100 17.99 -5.28 26.25
CA GLN A 100 19.33 -5.78 25.92
C GLN A 100 19.51 -6.01 24.42
N LYS A 101 18.41 -6.00 23.64
CA LYS A 101 18.43 -6.25 22.19
C LYS A 101 18.21 -4.97 21.39
N PRO A 102 18.86 -4.79 20.21
CA PRO A 102 18.59 -3.63 19.36
C PRO A 102 17.11 -3.52 18.97
N PHE A 103 16.53 -2.33 19.16
CA PHE A 103 15.11 -2.09 18.91
C PHE A 103 14.66 -2.46 17.49
N LEU A 104 15.45 -2.13 16.45
CA LEU A 104 15.07 -2.41 15.06
C LEU A 104 15.06 -3.91 14.73
N GLU A 105 15.84 -4.73 15.44
CA GLU A 105 15.80 -6.18 15.29
C GLU A 105 14.52 -6.75 15.92
N GLN A 106 14.17 -6.29 17.11
CA GLN A 106 12.91 -6.63 17.77
C GLN A 106 11.70 -6.19 16.93
N TRP A 107 11.77 -5.00 16.35
CA TRP A 107 10.75 -4.49 15.45
C TRP A 107 10.61 -5.35 14.19
N LYS A 108 11.73 -5.74 13.56
CA LYS A 108 11.72 -6.64 12.41
C LYS A 108 11.06 -7.99 12.75
N GLU A 109 11.39 -8.55 13.92
CA GLU A 109 10.80 -9.79 14.41
C GLU A 109 9.32 -9.65 14.73
N LEU A 110 8.88 -8.51 15.24
CA LEU A 110 7.46 -8.22 15.43
C LEU A 110 6.74 -8.12 14.09
N LEU A 111 7.35 -7.42 13.12
CA LEU A 111 6.79 -7.22 11.79
C LEU A 111 6.60 -8.55 11.02
N HIS A 112 7.51 -9.50 11.16
CA HIS A 112 7.36 -10.83 10.53
C HIS A 112 6.24 -11.68 11.18
N GLU A 113 5.99 -11.48 12.48
CA GLU A 113 4.92 -12.19 13.21
C GLU A 113 3.54 -11.53 13.06
N THR A 114 3.51 -10.23 12.78
CA THR A 114 2.30 -9.43 12.62
C THR A 114 1.66 -9.77 11.28
N PRO A 115 0.39 -10.23 11.25
CA PRO A 115 -0.31 -10.47 10.01
C PRO A 115 -0.48 -9.20 9.19
N ILE A 116 -0.46 -9.35 7.87
CA ILE A 116 -0.73 -8.30 6.90
C ILE A 116 -1.91 -8.71 6.02
N LEU A 117 -2.78 -7.76 5.69
CA LEU A 117 -3.93 -7.98 4.82
C LEU A 117 -3.46 -8.28 3.38
N GLY A 118 -3.82 -9.46 2.87
CA GLY A 118 -3.35 -9.97 1.59
C GLY A 118 -3.86 -9.20 0.38
N LEU A 119 -5.15 -8.86 0.33
CA LEU A 119 -5.71 -7.90 -0.62
C LEU A 119 -6.46 -6.85 0.17
N SER A 120 -6.29 -5.59 -0.20
CA SER A 120 -7.00 -4.47 0.41
C SER A 120 -8.46 -4.47 -0.06
N ILE A 121 -9.23 -5.40 0.52
CA ILE A 121 -10.65 -5.64 0.30
C ILE A 121 -11.32 -5.52 1.67
N ASP A 122 -12.32 -4.65 1.79
CA ASP A 122 -13.07 -4.45 3.03
C ASP A 122 -14.01 -5.65 3.34
N THR A 123 -14.84 -5.60 4.37
CA THR A 123 -15.98 -6.54 4.50
C THR A 123 -17.08 -6.24 3.49
N ILE A 124 -17.53 -7.26 2.76
CA ILE A 124 -18.40 -7.15 1.59
C ILE A 124 -19.88 -7.27 1.92
N THR A 125 -20.73 -6.47 1.27
CA THR A 125 -22.17 -6.75 1.11
C THR A 125 -22.46 -7.23 -0.32
N GLY A 126 -22.14 -8.50 -0.63
CA GLY A 126 -22.30 -9.07 -1.98
C GLY A 126 -21.26 -10.12 -2.35
N GLU A 127 -21.44 -10.81 -3.48
CA GLU A 127 -20.34 -11.58 -4.08
C GLU A 127 -19.42 -10.61 -4.83
N LEU A 128 -18.12 -10.79 -4.62
CA LEU A 128 -17.08 -9.92 -5.15
C LEU A 128 -16.10 -10.72 -5.97
N SER A 129 -15.49 -10.08 -6.96
CA SER A 129 -14.32 -10.67 -7.62
C SER A 129 -13.21 -10.94 -6.60
N PRO A 130 -12.55 -12.11 -6.64
CA PRO A 130 -11.43 -12.43 -5.77
C PRO A 130 -10.14 -11.65 -6.09
N TYR A 131 -10.11 -10.89 -7.18
CA TYR A 131 -8.98 -10.05 -7.62
C TYR A 131 -9.14 -8.59 -7.26
N THR A 132 -10.33 -8.25 -6.76
CA THR A 132 -10.64 -6.96 -6.22
C THR A 132 -9.56 -6.59 -5.24
N ASN A 133 -8.89 -5.49 -5.48
CA ASN A 133 -7.81 -5.05 -4.63
C ASN A 133 -7.84 -3.55 -4.67
N GLN A 134 -7.71 -2.94 -3.50
CA GLN A 134 -8.08 -1.54 -3.41
C GLN A 134 -9.49 -1.35 -3.97
N CYS A 135 -10.41 -2.21 -3.56
CA CYS A 135 -11.78 -2.10 -3.99
C CYS A 135 -12.73 -2.54 -2.89
N GLY A 136 -13.67 -1.62 -2.66
CA GLY A 136 -14.91 -1.87 -1.95
C GLY A 136 -15.93 -2.34 -2.95
N HIS A 137 -15.97 -3.66 -3.15
CA HIS A 137 -17.22 -4.40 -3.27
C HIS A 137 -18.22 -4.03 -4.36
N ALA A 138 -18.26 -4.91 -5.38
CA ALA A 138 -19.47 -5.69 -5.64
C ALA A 138 -20.33 -5.24 -6.82
N LYS A 139 -21.43 -4.61 -6.50
CA LYS A 139 -22.46 -4.08 -7.36
C LYS A 139 -22.99 -2.99 -6.44
N ASP A 140 -22.89 -1.72 -6.83
CA ASP A 140 -22.56 -0.59 -5.93
C ASP A 140 -21.06 -0.50 -5.55
N CYS A 141 -20.13 -0.68 -6.49
CA CYS A 141 -18.70 -0.71 -6.14
C CYS A 141 -18.06 0.68 -6.14
N TYR A 142 -17.41 1.00 -5.03
CA TYR A 142 -16.99 2.35 -4.71
C TYR A 142 -15.50 2.37 -4.39
N MET A 143 -14.79 3.45 -4.74
CA MET A 143 -13.36 3.62 -4.40
C MET A 143 -12.52 2.41 -4.78
N ILE A 144 -12.43 2.37 -6.08
CA ILE A 144 -11.86 1.39 -6.95
C ILE A 144 -10.66 2.12 -7.54
N TYR A 145 -9.49 1.74 -7.05
CA TYR A 145 -8.26 2.47 -7.35
C TYR A 145 -7.50 1.60 -8.34
N TYR A 146 -7.45 2.02 -9.60
CA TYR A 146 -7.28 1.09 -10.72
C TYR A 146 -8.32 -0.04 -10.66
N SER A 147 -9.61 0.28 -10.67
CA SER A 147 -10.62 -0.77 -10.72
C SER A 147 -11.77 -0.43 -11.68
N ASP A 148 -12.55 -1.42 -12.08
CA ASP A 148 -13.28 -1.44 -13.35
C ASP A 148 -14.46 -2.43 -13.31
N HIS A 149 -15.43 -2.27 -14.22
CA HIS A 149 -16.57 -3.19 -14.40
C HIS A 149 -17.42 -3.44 -13.15
N ASN A 150 -17.45 -2.44 -12.31
CA ASN A 150 -18.38 -2.30 -11.24
C ASN A 150 -19.74 -1.85 -11.87
N GLU A 151 -20.86 -2.10 -11.19
CA GLU A 151 -22.13 -1.43 -11.53
C GLU A 151 -22.41 -0.42 -10.41
N GLU A 152 -22.91 0.78 -10.75
CA GLU A 152 -23.05 1.91 -9.80
C GLU A 152 -21.71 2.24 -9.12
N CYS A 153 -20.80 2.78 -9.93
CA CYS A 153 -19.40 3.01 -9.58
C CYS A 153 -19.15 4.45 -9.22
N MET A 154 -18.33 4.73 -8.22
CA MET A 154 -18.24 6.11 -7.73
C MET A 154 -16.87 6.40 -7.14
N TYR A 155 -16.32 7.58 -7.44
CA TYR A 155 -15.06 8.09 -6.89
C TYR A 155 -13.86 7.14 -7.02
N GLY A 156 -13.58 6.66 -8.24
CA GLY A 156 -12.38 5.89 -8.50
C GLY A 156 -11.27 6.68 -9.17
N PHE A 157 -10.08 6.13 -9.04
CA PHE A 157 -8.84 6.75 -9.48
C PHE A 157 -8.24 5.85 -10.56
N GLN A 158 -8.31 6.30 -11.82
CA GLN A 158 -8.28 5.43 -13.01
C GLN A 158 -9.38 4.36 -13.00
N LEU A 159 -10.52 4.70 -13.59
CA LEU A 159 -11.67 3.84 -13.84
C LEU A 159 -11.90 3.66 -15.34
N THR A 160 -12.32 2.49 -15.82
CA THR A 160 -12.56 2.25 -17.25
C THR A 160 -13.71 1.26 -17.46
N ASN A 161 -14.58 1.46 -18.47
CA ASN A 161 -15.72 0.58 -18.81
C ASN A 161 -16.69 0.22 -17.65
N ASN A 162 -16.81 1.07 -16.64
CA ASN A 162 -17.76 0.93 -15.54
C ASN A 162 -19.18 1.38 -15.98
N LYS A 163 -20.25 0.96 -15.28
CA LYS A 163 -21.64 1.37 -15.53
C LYS A 163 -22.15 2.26 -14.39
N MET A 164 -22.79 3.39 -14.70
CA MET A 164 -23.17 4.43 -13.72
C MET A 164 -21.96 4.91 -12.91
N CYS A 165 -21.10 5.73 -13.52
CA CYS A 165 -19.90 6.29 -12.88
C CYS A 165 -20.14 7.73 -12.41
N LEU A 166 -19.92 8.09 -11.15
CA LEU A 166 -20.05 9.48 -10.67
C LEU A 166 -18.75 9.96 -9.96
N ASN A 167 -18.34 11.22 -10.18
CA ASN A 167 -17.22 11.90 -9.50
C ASN A 167 -15.85 11.16 -9.49
N SER A 168 -15.37 10.60 -10.61
CA SER A 168 -14.10 9.87 -10.69
C SER A 168 -13.01 10.64 -11.44
N THR A 169 -11.73 10.50 -11.04
CA THR A 169 -10.63 11.43 -11.42
C THR A 169 -10.01 11.16 -12.80
N THR A 170 -10.12 9.93 -13.30
CA THR A 170 -9.80 9.54 -14.68
C THR A 170 -10.74 8.43 -15.06
N VAL A 171 -11.66 8.68 -16.00
CA VAL A 171 -12.68 7.72 -16.44
C VAL A 171 -12.58 7.56 -17.96
N LEU A 172 -12.53 6.33 -18.46
CA LEU A 172 -12.39 6.06 -19.90
C LEU A 172 -13.44 5.03 -20.36
N GLU A 173 -14.03 5.23 -21.54
CA GLU A 173 -14.99 4.30 -22.21
C GLU A 173 -16.15 3.76 -21.33
N SER A 174 -16.49 4.42 -20.21
CA SER A 174 -17.56 4.00 -19.28
C SER A 174 -18.92 4.56 -19.71
N SER A 175 -20.02 3.99 -19.22
CA SER A 175 -21.40 4.43 -19.58
C SER A 175 -22.15 4.99 -18.38
N ASN A 176 -23.03 5.99 -18.59
CA ASN A 176 -23.68 6.79 -17.53
C ASN A 176 -22.66 7.46 -16.58
N VAL A 177 -21.73 8.25 -17.14
CA VAL A 177 -20.67 8.96 -16.40
C VAL A 177 -21.09 10.41 -16.09
N PHE A 178 -21.03 10.83 -14.83
CA PHE A 178 -21.48 12.15 -14.37
C PHE A 178 -20.40 12.79 -13.46
N ASP A 179 -20.29 14.14 -13.42
CA ASP A 179 -19.31 14.94 -12.62
C ASP A 179 -17.88 14.36 -12.52
N SER A 180 -17.40 13.61 -13.53
CA SER A 180 -16.10 12.91 -13.52
C SER A 180 -15.12 13.51 -14.54
N SER A 181 -13.81 13.38 -14.27
CA SER A 181 -12.74 13.85 -15.16
C SER A 181 -12.29 12.73 -16.11
N ASN A 182 -12.12 13.04 -17.40
CA ASN A 182 -11.47 12.17 -18.40
C ASN A 182 -9.95 12.36 -18.39
#